data_AF-A0A916JC57-F1
#
_entry.id   AF-A0A916JC57-F1
#
_cell.length_a   1.000
_cell.length_b   1.000
_cell.length_c   1.000
_cell.angle_alpha   90.00
_cell.angle_beta   90.00
_cell.angle_gamma   90.00
#
_symmetry.space_group_name_H-M   'P 1'
#
loop_
_entity.id
_entity.type
_entity.pdbx_description
1 polymer ?
#
loop_
_entity_poly.entity_id
_entity_poly.type
_entity_poly.pdbx_seq_one_letter_code
_entity_poly.pdbx_strand_id
1 'polypeptide(L)' 'MYNSGYQFVGMHFIWWFIWLGLIFWIFATPYNIPGQRKKKDTPLDILQKRFASGQITKEEYQEHKKILRVV' A
#
# COMPACT_ATOMS: atom_id res chain seq x y z
N MET A 1 -40.46 -18.96 -31.90
CA MET A 1 -40.42 -18.08 -30.71
C MET A 1 -39.38 -18.61 -29.72
N TYR A 2 -38.10 -18.26 -29.86
CA TYR A 2 -37.04 -18.53 -28.88
C TYR A 2 -35.88 -17.61 -29.20
N ASN A 3 -35.88 -16.36 -28.70
CA ASN A 3 -34.65 -15.55 -28.71
C ASN A 3 -34.62 -14.39 -27.71
N SER A 4 -35.71 -14.12 -27.00
CA SER A 4 -35.80 -12.95 -26.10
C SER A 4 -35.18 -13.15 -24.71
N GLY A 5 -34.79 -14.39 -24.34
CA GLY A 5 -34.26 -14.71 -23.01
C GLY A 5 -32.73 -14.62 -22.87
N TYR A 6 -31.98 -14.76 -23.97
CA TYR A 6 -30.52 -14.77 -23.94
C TYR A 6 -29.89 -13.37 -23.74
N GLN A 7 -30.63 -12.30 -24.05
CA GLN A 7 -30.13 -10.94 -23.96
C GLN A 7 -29.96 -10.46 -22.51
N PHE A 8 -30.86 -10.86 -21.60
CA PHE A 8 -30.77 -10.51 -20.18
C PHE A 8 -29.64 -11.23 -19.45
N VAL A 9 -29.41 -12.49 -19.83
CA VAL A 9 -28.39 -13.35 -19.21
C VAL A 9 -26.99 -12.98 -19.72
N GLY A 10 -26.84 -12.71 -21.03
CA GLY A 10 -25.57 -12.31 -21.62
C GLY A 10 -25.01 -10.99 -21.09
N MET A 11 -25.86 -9.97 -20.92
CA MET A 11 -25.42 -8.67 -20.38
C MET A 11 -24.91 -8.78 -18.94
N HIS A 12 -25.50 -9.64 -18.10
CA HIS A 12 -25.10 -9.76 -16.71
C HIS A 12 -23.76 -10.48 -16.53
N PHE A 13 -23.46 -11.47 -17.39
CA PHE A 13 -22.18 -12.17 -17.39
C PHE A 13 -21.02 -11.31 -17.87
N ILE A 14 -21.24 -10.46 -18.90
CA ILE A 14 -20.23 -9.47 -19.32
C ILE A 14 -19.87 -8.54 -18.15
N TRP A 15 -20.87 -8.08 -17.40
CA TRP A 15 -20.65 -7.22 -16.24
C TRP A 15 -19.82 -7.91 -15.15
N TRP A 16 -20.10 -9.19 -14.88
CA TRP A 16 -19.34 -10.00 -13.93
C TRP A 16 -17.87 -10.16 -14.33
N PHE A 17 -17.58 -10.34 -15.62
CA PHE A 17 -16.21 -10.43 -16.12
C PHE A 17 -15.42 -9.14 -15.91
N ILE A 18 -16.05 -7.98 -16.06
CA ILE A 18 -15.43 -6.67 -15.79
C ILE A 18 -15.06 -6.56 -14.31
N TRP A 19 -15.98 -6.93 -13.40
CA TRP A 19 -15.72 -6.90 -11.95
C TRP A 19 -14.63 -7.89 -11.53
N LEU A 20 -14.66 -9.12 -12.06
CA LEU A 20 -13.62 -10.11 -11.81
C LEU A 20 -12.25 -9.63 -12.25
N GLY A 21 -12.16 -9.02 -13.44
CA GLY A 21 -10.94 -8.40 -13.94
C GLY A 21 -10.43 -7.28 -13.04
N LEU A 22 -11.33 -6.43 -12.55
CA LEU A 22 -10.99 -5.33 -11.62
C LEU A 22 -10.46 -5.85 -10.28
N ILE A 23 -11.11 -6.85 -9.67
CA ILE A 23 -10.66 -7.45 -8.41
C ILE A 23 -9.31 -8.13 -8.59
N PHE A 24 -9.16 -8.89 -9.68
CA PHE A 24 -7.89 -9.52 -10.01
C PHE A 24 -6.80 -8.47 -10.25
N TRP A 25 -7.10 -7.38 -10.95
CA TRP A 25 -6.19 -6.27 -11.17
C TRP A 25 -5.80 -5.57 -9.85
N ILE A 26 -6.74 -5.37 -8.92
CA ILE A 26 -6.45 -4.80 -7.59
C ILE A 26 -5.49 -5.69 -6.79
N PHE A 27 -5.60 -7.01 -6.94
CA PHE A 27 -4.74 -7.97 -6.26
C PHE A 27 -3.40 -8.19 -6.97
N ALA A 28 -3.39 -8.18 -8.30
CA ALA A 28 -2.22 -8.40 -9.14
C ALA A 28 -1.38 -7.13 -9.33
N THR A 29 -1.98 -5.95 -9.19
CA THR A 29 -1.22 -4.72 -9.03
C THR A 29 -0.64 -4.78 -7.63
N PRO A 30 0.69 -4.91 -7.44
CA PRO A 30 1.28 -4.53 -6.18
C PRO A 30 1.03 -3.03 -6.09
N TYR A 31 -0.10 -2.65 -5.48
CA TYR A 31 -0.26 -1.33 -4.94
C TYR A 31 0.89 -1.23 -3.94
N ASN A 32 2.02 -0.70 -4.43
CA ASN A 32 3.00 0.01 -3.63
C ASN A 32 2.20 1.15 -3.04
N ILE A 33 1.45 0.85 -1.99
CA ILE A 33 0.82 1.82 -1.12
C ILE A 33 1.99 2.73 -0.75
N PRO A 34 2.11 3.95 -1.30
CA PRO A 34 3.20 4.85 -0.95
C PRO A 34 3.09 5.28 0.52
N GLY A 35 1.96 4.91 1.16
CA GLY A 35 1.67 5.00 2.59
C GLY A 35 1.83 3.71 3.40
N GLN A 36 2.45 2.62 2.91
CA GLN A 36 2.96 1.57 3.83
C GLN A 36 4.15 2.07 4.67
N ARG A 37 4.53 3.35 4.53
CA ARG A 37 5.16 4.17 5.57
C ARG A 37 4.28 4.41 6.82
N LYS A 38 3.06 3.84 6.91
CA LYS A 38 2.21 3.90 8.12
C LYS A 38 2.24 2.64 8.99
N LYS A 39 3.07 1.64 8.70
CA LYS A 39 3.30 0.56 9.66
C LYS A 39 4.44 0.95 10.60
N LYS A 40 4.07 1.79 11.57
CA LYS A 40 4.87 2.19 12.72
C LYS A 40 6.02 3.11 12.31
N ASP A 41 5.80 4.43 12.42
CA ASP A 41 6.88 5.38 12.69
C ASP A 41 7.60 4.91 13.96
N THR A 42 8.49 3.93 13.78
CA THR A 42 9.40 3.50 14.82
C THR A 42 10.21 4.75 15.15
N PRO A 43 10.58 5.01 16.40
CA PRO A 43 11.37 6.19 16.76
C PRO A 43 12.63 6.38 15.88
N LEU A 44 13.14 5.31 15.26
CA LEU A 44 14.16 5.33 14.21
C LEU A 44 13.77 6.06 12.91
N ASP A 45 12.51 5.97 12.44
CA ASP A 45 12.03 6.63 11.22
C ASP A 45 11.88 8.14 11.45
N ILE A 46 11.36 8.53 12.63
CA ILE A 46 11.30 9.93 13.08
C ILE A 46 12.72 10.51 13.17
N LEU A 47 13.66 9.75 13.73
CA LEU A 47 15.08 10.13 13.82
C LEU A 47 15.70 10.27 12.42
N GLN A 48 15.45 9.33 11.51
CA GLN A 48 15.96 9.38 10.14
C GLN A 48 15.40 10.59 9.36
N LYS A 49 14.12 10.92 9.56
CA LYS A 49 13.49 12.10 8.95
C LYS A 49 14.11 13.41 9.45
N ARG A 50 14.40 13.50 10.75
CA ARG A 50 15.08 14.67 11.36
C ARG A 50 16.52 14.81 10.87
N PHE A 51 17.24 13.69 10.71
CA PHE A 51 18.58 13.66 10.12
C PHE A 51 18.58 14.11 8.67
N ALA A 52 17.63 13.62 7.86
CA ALA A 52 17.47 14.03 6.46
C ALA A 52 17.08 15.51 6.33
N SER A 53 16.36 16.08 7.30
CA SER A 53 16.09 17.52 7.35
C SER A 53 17.26 18.38 7.87
N GLY A 54 18.39 17.77 8.24
CA GLY A 54 19.57 18.48 8.76
C GLY A 54 19.38 19.09 10.16
N GLN A 55 18.32 18.70 10.88
CA GLN A 55 18.01 19.22 12.22
C GLN A 55 18.81 18.55 13.34
N ILE A 56 19.42 17.39 13.06
CA ILE A 56 20.25 16.65 14.00
C ILE A 56 21.58 16.28 13.32
N THR A 57 22.63 16.30 14.13
CA THR A 57 23.97 15.93 13.67
C THR A 57 24.14 14.41 13.59
N LYS A 58 25.16 13.95 12.86
CA LYS A 58 25.48 12.52 12.71
C LYS A 58 25.75 11.83 14.04
N GLU A 59 26.25 12.58 15.03
CA GLU A 59 26.59 12.11 16.37
C GLU A 59 25.33 11.78 17.18
N GLU A 60 24.39 12.73 17.26
CA GLU A 60 23.08 12.53 17.93
C GLU A 60 22.27 11.38 17.30
N TYR A 61 22.34 11.25 15.97
CA TYR A 61 21.69 10.13 15.26
C TYR A 61 22.25 8.77 15.71
N GLN A 62 23.56 8.65 15.91
CA GLN A 62 24.20 7.41 16.32
C GLN A 62 23.89 7.05 17.77
N GLU A 63 23.85 8.04 18.66
CA GLU A 63 23.51 7.83 20.07
C GLU A 63 22.07 7.32 20.22
N HIS A 64 21.11 7.98 19.57
CA HIS A 64 19.70 7.61 19.65
C HIS A 64 19.43 6.24 19.01
N LYS A 65 20.15 5.89 17.93
CA LYS A 65 20.06 4.56 17.32
C LYS A 65 20.59 3.45 18.23
N LYS A 66 21.61 3.73 19.06
CA LYS A 66 22.13 2.76 20.04
C LYS A 66 21.18 2.56 21.20
N ILE A 67 20.59 3.64 21.73
CA ILE A 67 19.63 3.58 22.85
C ILE A 67 18.39 2.76 22.45
N LEU A 68 17.84 3.00 21.25
CA LEU A 68 16.67 2.28 20.73
C LEU A 68 16.92 0.82 20.35
N ARG A 69 18.18 0.37 20.29
CA ARG A 69 18.55 -1.02 20.02
C ARG A 69 18.67 -1.86 21.29
N VAL A 70 18.85 -1.21 22.45
CA VAL A 70 19.12 -1.85 23.74
C VAL A 70 17.86 -2.01 24.58
N VAL A 71 16.78 -1.26 24.28
CA VAL A 71 15.42 -1.43 24.85
C VAL A 71 14.60 -2.34 23.96
#